data_AF-A0A2W4JX63-F1
#
_entry.id   AF-A0A2W4JX63-F1
#
_cell.length_a   1.000
_cell.length_b   1.000
_cell.length_c   1.000
_cell.angle_alpha   90.00
_cell.angle_beta   90.00
_cell.angle_gamma   90.00
#
_symmetry.space_group_name_H-M   'P 1'
#
loop_
_entity.id
_entity.type
_entity.pdbx_description
1 polymer ?
#
loop_
_entity_poly.entity_id
_entity_poly.type
_entity_poly.pdbx_seq_one_letter_code
_entity_poly.pdbx_strand_id
1 'polypeptide(L)'
;MSGRWEGSNRRNELPPGWYTRIRPRILRRDRYQCQWRMAVGGICGKPANQVDHIRDPHDHSDANLQALCETHHRRKSSAEGNAAHRPRPSRLRPPEPHPGTVRSHSP
;
A
#
# COMPACT_ATOMS: atom_id res chain seq x y z
N MET A 1 6.51 9.71 24.18
CA MET A 1 7.40 9.26 23.10
C MET A 1 6.59 8.44 22.11
N SER A 2 6.53 8.90 20.86
CA SER A 2 5.72 8.35 19.78
C SER A 2 6.41 7.16 19.12
N GLY A 3 5.84 5.96 19.28
CA GLY A 3 6.27 4.73 18.63
C GLY A 3 5.08 3.88 18.22
N ARG A 4 4.27 4.37 17.28
CA ARG A 4 3.20 3.58 16.64
C ARG A 4 3.63 3.21 15.21
N TRP A 5 4.64 2.35 15.12
CA TRP A 5 4.99 1.62 13.90
C TRP A 5 4.95 0.09 14.12
N GLU A 6 4.46 -0.34 15.28
CA GLU A 6 4.26 -1.74 15.64
C GLU A 6 2.80 -2.11 15.34
N GLY A 7 2.58 -2.92 14.31
CA GLY A 7 1.25 -3.42 13.97
C GLY A 7 0.80 -3.21 12.53
N SER A 8 1.69 -3.37 11.54
CA SER A 8 1.20 -3.76 10.22
C SER A 8 0.84 -5.25 10.30
N ASN A 9 -0.42 -5.56 10.62
CA ASN A 9 -0.97 -6.93 10.65
C ASN A 9 -0.84 -7.68 9.31
N ARG A 10 -0.31 -7.05 8.25
CA ARG A 10 -0.06 -7.67 6.94
C ARG A 10 0.82 -8.92 6.98
N ARG A 11 1.66 -9.10 8.02
CA ARG A 11 2.48 -10.31 8.19
C ARG A 11 1.72 -11.48 8.83
N ASN A 12 0.60 -11.21 9.52
CA ASN A 12 -0.18 -12.21 10.25
C ASN A 12 -1.22 -12.96 9.39
N GLU A 13 -1.44 -12.55 8.14
CA GLU A 13 -2.40 -13.19 7.21
C GLU A 13 -1.73 -14.04 6.12
N LEU A 14 -0.41 -14.25 6.21
CA LEU A 14 0.32 -15.04 5.22
C LEU A 14 0.00 -16.54 5.37
N PRO A 15 -0.20 -17.28 4.26
CA PRO A 15 -0.54 -18.68 4.30
C PRO A 15 0.61 -19.52 4.87
N PRO A 16 0.30 -20.70 5.44
CA PRO A 16 1.31 -21.66 5.88
C PRO A 16 2.33 -21.95 4.78
N GLY A 17 3.61 -21.91 5.13
CA GLY A 17 4.70 -22.18 4.19
C GLY A 17 5.08 -21.00 3.30
N TRP A 18 4.64 -19.77 3.62
CA TRP A 18 5.06 -18.56 2.90
C TRP A 18 6.58 -18.48 2.72
N TYR A 19 7.34 -18.51 3.81
CA TYR A 19 8.79 -18.35 3.76
C TYR A 19 9.54 -19.59 3.25
N THR A 20 8.97 -20.78 3.41
CA THR A 20 9.65 -22.05 3.10
C THR A 20 9.32 -22.61 1.73
N ARG A 21 8.13 -22.31 1.18
CA ARG A 21 7.63 -22.87 -0.09
C ARG A 21 7.27 -21.78 -1.08
N ILE A 22 6.36 -20.88 -0.72
CA ILE A 22 5.77 -19.93 -1.68
C ILE A 22 6.80 -18.88 -2.12
N ARG A 23 7.36 -18.12 -1.17
CA ARG A 23 8.37 -17.09 -1.44
C ARG A 23 9.56 -17.60 -2.25
N PRO A 24 10.27 -18.68 -1.86
CA PRO A 24 11.40 -19.16 -2.65
C PRO A 24 10.99 -19.69 -4.02
N ARG A 25 9.77 -20.23 -4.18
CA ARG A 25 9.25 -20.66 -5.48
C ARG A 25 9.00 -19.47 -6.42
N ILE A 26 8.39 -18.39 -5.93
CA ILE A 26 8.17 -17.17 -6.74
C ILE A 26 9.49 -16.51 -7.12
N LEU A 27 10.43 -16.41 -6.18
CA LEU A 27 11.77 -15.87 -6.46
C LEU A 27 12.49 -16.70 -7.54
N ARG A 28 12.41 -18.03 -7.50
CA ARG A 28 12.98 -18.90 -8.54
C ARG A 28 12.27 -18.75 -9.89
N ARG A 29 10.94 -18.72 -9.90
CA ARG A 29 10.13 -18.51 -11.12
C ARG A 29 10.56 -17.22 -11.84
N ASP A 30 10.73 -16.16 -11.06
CA ASP A 30 11.10 -14.83 -11.56
C ASP A 30 12.62 -14.68 -11.76
N ARG A 31 13.39 -15.77 -11.66
CA ARG A 31 14.86 -15.81 -11.79
C ARG A 31 15.57 -14.79 -10.88
N TYR A 32 15.01 -14.53 -9.70
CA TYR A 32 15.48 -13.51 -8.76
C TYR A 32 15.58 -12.11 -9.38
N GLN A 33 14.77 -11.82 -10.40
CA GLN A 33 14.71 -10.53 -11.08
C GLN A 33 13.41 -9.80 -10.75
N CYS A 34 13.52 -8.50 -10.53
CA CYS A 34 12.41 -7.63 -10.24
C CYS A 34 11.46 -7.55 -11.44
N GLN A 35 10.22 -7.99 -11.25
CA GLN A 35 9.18 -8.04 -12.28
C GLN A 35 8.40 -6.72 -12.43
N TRP A 36 8.78 -5.68 -11.69
CA TRP A 36 8.14 -4.37 -11.76
C TRP A 36 8.16 -3.83 -13.20
N ARG A 37 6.98 -3.50 -13.73
CA ARG A 37 6.82 -2.93 -15.08
C ARG A 37 7.28 -1.48 -15.11
N MET A 38 8.20 -1.17 -16.01
CA MET A 38 8.74 0.18 -16.17
C MET A 38 7.90 0.99 -17.16
N ALA A 39 7.81 2.31 -16.95
CA ALA A 39 7.04 3.20 -17.82
C ALA A 39 7.60 3.24 -19.27
N VAL A 40 8.91 3.07 -19.42
CA VAL A 40 9.61 2.99 -20.71
C VAL A 40 9.46 1.64 -21.41
N GLY A 41 8.65 0.74 -20.85
CA GLY A 41 8.53 -0.65 -21.30
C GLY A 41 9.50 -1.60 -20.59
N GLY A 42 9.19 -2.90 -20.64
CA GLY A 42 9.98 -3.94 -20.00
C GLY A 42 9.78 -4.06 -18.49
N ILE A 43 10.71 -4.77 -17.84
CA ILE A 43 10.74 -4.99 -16.39
C ILE A 43 12.00 -4.38 -15.78
N CYS A 44 11.97 -4.08 -14.48
CA CYS A 44 13.10 -3.52 -13.77
C CYS A 44 14.35 -4.42 -13.80
N GLY A 45 14.20 -5.75 -13.71
CA GLY A 45 15.30 -6.71 -13.85
C GLY A 45 16.34 -6.75 -12.71
N LYS A 46 16.34 -5.75 -11.81
CA LYS A 46 17.26 -5.70 -10.64
C LYS A 46 17.08 -6.92 -9.72
N PRO A 47 18.11 -7.30 -8.93
CA PRO A 47 18.00 -8.40 -7.97
C PRO A 47 16.79 -8.24 -7.05
N ALA A 48 15.94 -9.27 -7.02
CA ALA A 48 14.74 -9.33 -6.21
C ALA A 48 14.95 -10.22 -4.99
N ASN A 49 14.53 -9.69 -3.84
CA ASN A 49 14.53 -10.41 -2.56
C ASN A 49 13.18 -10.31 -1.82
N GLN A 50 12.24 -9.51 -2.34
CA GLN A 50 10.89 -9.38 -1.83
C GLN A 50 9.91 -10.08 -2.75
N VAL A 51 8.83 -10.61 -2.19
CA VAL A 51 7.68 -11.14 -2.95
C VAL A 51 6.45 -10.42 -2.44
N ASP A 52 5.63 -9.94 -3.37
CA ASP A 52 4.47 -9.11 -3.06
C ASP A 52 3.31 -9.44 -4.01
N HIS A 53 2.08 -9.16 -3.56
CA HIS A 53 0.86 -9.37 -4.33
C HIS A 53 0.76 -8.34 -5.48
N ILE A 54 0.16 -8.68 -6.61
CA ILE A 54 -0.04 -7.75 -7.73
C ILE A 54 -1.34 -6.97 -7.52
N ARG A 55 -2.39 -7.64 -7.06
CA ARG A 55 -3.73 -7.10 -6.85
C ARG A 55 -4.24 -7.43 -5.45
N ASP A 56 -5.10 -8.44 -5.33
CA ASP A 56 -5.78 -8.80 -4.09
C ASP A 56 -4.77 -9.28 -3.04
N PRO A 57 -4.69 -8.68 -1.84
CA PRO A 57 -3.79 -9.12 -0.78
C PRO A 57 -4.12 -10.50 -0.20
N HIS A 58 -5.30 -11.07 -0.46
CA HIS A 58 -5.71 -12.39 0.05
C HIS A 58 -5.54 -13.52 -0.98
N ASP A 59 -5.31 -13.19 -2.26
CA ASP A 59 -5.03 -14.17 -3.31
C ASP A 59 -3.54 -14.51 -3.37
N HIS A 60 -3.17 -15.68 -2.84
CA HIS A 60 -1.79 -16.15 -2.78
C HIS A 60 -1.40 -17.03 -3.99
N SER A 61 -2.18 -16.98 -5.08
CA SER A 61 -1.86 -17.67 -6.32
C SER A 61 -0.58 -17.13 -6.95
N ASP A 62 0.15 -17.98 -7.67
CA ASP A 62 1.37 -17.58 -8.39
C ASP A 62 1.10 -16.41 -9.33
N ALA A 63 -0.04 -16.42 -10.01
CA ALA A 63 -0.41 -15.37 -10.95
C ALA A 63 -0.56 -14.00 -10.28
N ASN A 64 -0.90 -13.96 -8.99
CA ASN A 64 -1.02 -12.74 -8.22
C ASN A 64 0.23 -12.42 -7.39
N LEU A 65 1.31 -13.22 -7.46
CA LEU A 65 2.56 -12.95 -6.75
C LEU A 65 3.67 -12.53 -7.72
N GLN A 66 4.50 -11.57 -7.33
CA GLN A 66 5.66 -11.12 -8.11
C GLN A 66 6.89 -10.88 -7.25
N ALA A 67 8.07 -11.16 -7.80
CA ALA A 67 9.34 -10.81 -7.20
C ALA A 67 9.68 -9.33 -7.43
N LEU A 68 10.05 -8.62 -6.36
CA LEU A 68 10.43 -7.21 -6.39
C LEU A 68 11.79 -6.96 -5.76
N CYS A 69 12.52 -5.98 -6.30
CA CYS A 69 13.65 -5.38 -5.61
C CYS A 69 13.14 -4.49 -4.46
N GLU A 70 14.02 -4.20 -3.50
CA GLU A 70 13.66 -3.42 -2.34
C GLU A 70 13.07 -2.03 -2.68
N THR A 71 13.65 -1.35 -3.67
CA THR A 71 13.18 -0.02 -4.11
C THR A 71 11.72 -0.07 -4.61
N HIS A 72 11.40 -1.02 -5.48
CA HIS A 72 10.04 -1.14 -6.04
C HIS A 72 9.04 -1.70 -5.03
N HIS A 73 9.48 -2.59 -4.14
CA HIS A 73 8.66 -3.05 -3.04
C HIS A 73 8.27 -1.90 -2.11
N ARG A 74 9.23 -1.07 -1.67
CA ARG A 74 8.95 0.12 -0.84
C ARG A 74 8.01 1.11 -1.55
N ARG A 75 8.22 1.33 -2.84
CA ARG A 75 7.34 2.20 -3.66
C ARG A 75 5.90 1.69 -3.66
N LYS A 76 5.71 0.38 -3.85
CA LYS A 76 4.39 -0.25 -3.82
C LYS A 76 3.72 -0.12 -2.45
N SER A 77 4.43 -0.51 -1.40
CA SER A 77 3.90 -0.44 -0.03
C SER A 77 3.50 0.98 0.37
N SER A 78 4.24 1.99 -0.07
CA SER A 78 3.91 3.40 0.16
C SER A 78 2.67 3.83 -0.64
N ALA A 79 2.56 3.43 -1.91
CA ALA A 79 1.39 3.74 -2.74
C ALA A 79 0.10 3.12 -2.17
N GLU A 80 0.16 1.87 -1.69
CA GLU A 80 -0.96 1.19 -1.02
C GLU A 80 -1.34 1.86 0.30
N GLY A 81 -0.34 2.27 1.10
CA GLY A 81 -0.58 3.02 2.33
C GLY A 81 -1.29 4.34 2.06
N ASN A 82 -0.88 5.06 1.01
CA ASN A 82 -1.52 6.30 0.57
C ASN A 82 -2.94 6.07 0.06
N ALA A 83 -3.19 4.99 -0.70
CA ALA A 83 -4.52 4.65 -1.16
C ALA A 83 -5.46 4.22 -0.02
N ALA A 84 -4.93 3.59 1.03
CA ALA A 84 -5.69 3.20 2.22
C ALA A 84 -6.01 4.39 3.15
N HIS A 85 -5.37 5.55 2.97
CA HIS A 85 -5.74 6.75 3.69
C HIS A 85 -7.09 7.29 3.17
N ARG A 86 -8.15 7.09 3.97
CA ARG A 86 -9.39 7.89 3.84
C ARG A 86 -9.03 9.38 3.84
N PRO A 87 -9.74 10.22 3.05
CA PRO A 87 -9.56 11.66 3.14
C PRO A 87 -9.70 12.06 4.61
N ARG A 88 -8.63 12.65 5.14
CA ARG A 88 -8.63 13.14 6.52
C ARG A 88 -9.78 14.16 6.60
N PRO A 89 -10.69 14.08 7.58
CA PRO A 89 -11.71 15.10 7.73
C PRO A 89 -11.03 16.47 7.77
N SER A 90 -11.54 17.41 6.98
CA SER A 90 -10.93 18.72 6.83
C SER A 90 -10.74 19.35 8.22
N ARG A 91 -9.55 19.86 8.52
CA ARG A 91 -9.31 20.66 9.73
C ARG A 91 -10.03 22.02 9.71
N LEU A 92 -10.70 22.35 8.62
CA LEU A 92 -11.59 23.50 8.55
C LEU A 92 -12.76 23.26 9.51
N ARG A 93 -12.72 23.97 10.65
CA ARG A 93 -13.94 24.22 11.41
C ARG A 93 -14.85 25.07 10.51
N PRO A 94 -16.13 24.73 10.35
CA PRO A 94 -17.08 25.64 9.71
C PRO A 94 -17.04 26.98 10.48
N PRO A 95 -17.08 28.12 9.78
CA PRO A 95 -17.13 29.42 10.44
C PRO A 95 -18.38 29.46 11.33
N GLU A 96 -18.22 29.75 12.62
CA GLU A 96 -19.37 29.93 13.51
C GLU A 96 -20.20 31.12 13.01
N PRO A 97 -21.53 30.99 12.86
CA PRO A 97 -22.38 32.13 12.53
C PRO A 97 -22.31 33.14 13.67
N HIS A 98 -21.71 34.30 13.38
CA HIS A 98 -21.60 35.40 14.33
C HIS A 98 -23.02 35.91 14.64
N PRO A 99 -23.37 36.24 15.90
CA PRO A 99 -24.72 36.63 16.32
C PRO A 99 -25.22 38.00 15.79
N GLY A 100 -24.68 38.52 14.68
CA GLY A 100 -25.00 39.82 14.11
C GLY A 100 -26.03 39.84 12.98
N THR A 101 -26.63 38.72 12.58
CA THR A 101 -27.67 38.70 11.52
C THR A 101 -29.07 38.56 12.11
N VAL A 102 -29.49 39.55 12.89
CA VAL A 102 -30.92 39.87 13.04
C VAL A 102 -31.20 41.07 12.14
N ARG A 103 -31.44 40.80 10.84
CA ARG A 103 -32.00 41.80 9.94
C ARG A 103 -33.47 41.97 10.31
N SER A 104 -33.73 43.01 11.09
CA SER A 104 -34.97 43.78 11.19
C SER A 104 -35.92 43.59 10.01
N HIS A 105 -37.17 43.20 10.28
CA HIS A 105 -38.35 43.56 9.49
C HIS A 105 -39.59 43.60 10.42
N SER A 106 -40.07 44.81 10.72
CA SER A 106 -41.47 45.12 11.03
C SER A 106 -42.34 44.83 9.79
N PRO A 107 -43.65 44.60 9.96
CA PRO A 107 -44.62 45.70 10.19
C PRO A 107 -45.24 45.71 11.59
#